data_AF-A0A949P7S8-F1
#
_entry.id   AF-A0A949P7S8-F1
#
_cell.length_a   1.000
_cell.length_b   1.000
_cell.length_c   1.000
_cell.angle_alpha   90.00
_cell.angle_beta   90.00
_cell.angle_gamma   90.00
#
_symmetry.space_group_name_H-M   'P 1'
#
loop_
_entity.id
_entity.type
_entity.pdbx_description
1 polymer ?
#
loop_
_entity_poly.entity_id
_entity_poly.type
_entity_poly.pdbx_seq_one_letter_code
_entity_poly.pdbx_strand_id
1 'polypeptide(L)'
;MNANADEQPLPGYVAVTPKGPRASTVVAFELNGESVEVPDEGLSLLELLRDGLGTSSVKDGCSPQGQCGCCTVWVDGKARVACVTPAKRVQGRCVTTLEGLADADSWADAFVAAGATQCGFCTPGIIMRLAALAPAAQHDQAAVEKALVAHLCRCTGWQSVVEATVGRQEISTIAVTERDAELASRRAALEGGTPQAVAREAALGLGGFSEDSAPGESIVALLDRGGEWVVGDSLREAREAAGKVPGRRSTAPTAWPLACPSGDWARTLQTTWVEPAYLEPDASWCLPDAEPSSPNGNGGAFGGKRNSDVAEAARRLANEHARPVRALLTREDVVRIAPKRPPVAGGVGSNGTGRLHLARPATPSEEDQLRRDISVVAPDLEVEFADAIGPPVSADIRGAGWVEAAVLMSSLRDGPDRVTSPEGAVATAAIDSSSGTVLVTVRCGAVLDEVVLRSYCVGAAHMALGWVESESLALDDDGIPVDLTIRSFGVLRAVDTPRIEVTIEPDDADPINGSDAVFAAVAAAAWRAKGFPTRWPTG
;
A
#
# COMPACT_ATOMS: atom_id res chain seq x y z
N MET A 1 44.78 -67.45 -11.32
CA MET A 1 43.65 -67.81 -12.19
C MET A 1 42.63 -66.70 -12.06
N ASN A 2 42.27 -66.12 -13.21
CA ASN A 2 41.18 -65.17 -13.49
C ASN A 2 41.29 -63.78 -12.83
N ALA A 3 41.83 -62.77 -13.53
CA ALA A 3 41.23 -61.96 -14.62
C ALA A 3 40.30 -60.86 -14.05
N ASN A 4 40.78 -59.61 -13.91
CA ASN A 4 40.76 -58.51 -14.88
C ASN A 4 39.35 -58.13 -15.39
N ALA A 5 38.86 -56.99 -14.90
CA ALA A 5 38.00 -56.01 -15.58
C ALA A 5 38.24 -54.66 -14.85
N ASP A 6 39.09 -53.79 -15.40
CA ASP A 6 38.72 -52.61 -16.20
C ASP A 6 37.92 -51.54 -15.42
N GLU A 7 38.64 -50.65 -14.73
CA GLU A 7 38.16 -49.30 -14.41
C GLU A 7 39.07 -48.29 -15.09
N GLN A 8 38.56 -47.68 -16.15
CA GLN A 8 39.16 -46.51 -16.79
C GLN A 8 39.01 -45.29 -15.85
N PRO A 9 40.04 -44.44 -15.69
CA PRO A 9 39.90 -43.19 -14.97
C PRO A 9 39.05 -42.20 -15.77
N LEU A 10 37.98 -41.68 -15.15
CA LEU A 10 37.15 -40.62 -15.70
C LEU A 10 38.03 -39.37 -16.04
N PRO A 11 37.92 -38.80 -17.25
CA PRO A 11 38.64 -37.58 -17.58
C PRO A 11 37.96 -36.35 -16.99
N GLY A 12 38.75 -35.49 -16.34
CA GLY A 12 38.48 -34.05 -16.34
C GLY A 12 37.85 -33.44 -15.10
N TYR A 13 38.39 -33.68 -13.90
CA TYR A 13 38.21 -32.73 -12.80
C TYR A 13 39.29 -31.64 -12.92
N VAL A 14 38.95 -30.53 -13.58
CA VAL A 14 39.78 -29.32 -13.54
C VAL A 14 39.63 -28.73 -12.14
N ALA A 15 40.71 -28.78 -11.35
CA ALA A 15 40.77 -28.08 -10.09
C ALA A 15 40.53 -26.59 -10.33
N VAL A 16 39.40 -26.07 -9.86
CA VAL A 16 39.13 -24.63 -9.83
C VAL A 16 40.05 -24.06 -8.76
N THR A 17 41.13 -23.42 -9.18
CA THR A 17 41.94 -22.60 -8.29
C THR A 17 41.07 -21.47 -7.72
N PRO A 18 41.18 -21.14 -6.42
CA PRO A 18 40.49 -19.99 -5.87
C PRO A 18 40.96 -18.76 -6.64
N LYS A 19 40.03 -18.04 -7.28
CA LYS A 19 40.35 -16.70 -7.81
C LYS A 19 40.79 -15.86 -6.61
N GLY A 20 42.01 -15.33 -6.67
CA GLY A 20 42.48 -14.31 -5.74
C GLY A 20 41.51 -13.11 -5.68
N PRO A 21 41.67 -12.20 -4.70
CA PRO A 21 40.76 -11.08 -4.53
C PRO A 21 40.59 -10.34 -5.85
N ARG A 22 39.35 -10.24 -6.35
CA ARG A 22 39.05 -9.44 -7.53
C ARG A 22 39.47 -8.01 -7.19
N ALA A 23 40.25 -7.36 -8.06
CA ALA A 23 40.44 -5.92 -7.99
C ALA A 23 39.05 -5.29 -7.83
N SER A 24 38.85 -4.44 -6.81
CA SER A 24 37.57 -3.79 -6.57
C SER A 24 37.19 -2.99 -7.80
N THR A 25 36.28 -3.50 -8.61
CA THR A 25 35.73 -2.75 -9.73
C THR A 25 34.91 -1.60 -9.17
N VAL A 26 34.99 -0.44 -9.81
CA VAL A 26 34.21 0.76 -9.47
C VAL A 26 33.05 0.85 -10.47
N VAL A 27 31.87 1.29 -10.01
CA VAL A 27 30.79 1.76 -10.86
C VAL A 27 30.90 3.28 -10.98
N ALA A 28 31.23 3.77 -12.18
CA ALA A 28 31.32 5.20 -12.48
C ALA A 28 30.15 5.60 -13.39
N PHE A 29 29.39 6.62 -13.02
CA PHE A 29 28.20 7.08 -13.75
C PHE A 29 27.88 8.54 -13.41
N GLU A 30 26.91 9.14 -14.10
CA GLU A 30 26.40 10.48 -13.78
C GLU A 30 25.09 10.35 -13.00
N LEU A 31 25.00 10.97 -11.82
CA LEU A 31 23.78 11.08 -11.01
C LEU A 31 23.35 12.54 -10.96
N ASN A 32 22.17 12.86 -11.48
CA ASN A 32 21.60 14.22 -11.43
C ASN A 32 22.55 15.30 -11.99
N GLY A 33 23.36 14.95 -13.01
CA GLY A 33 24.34 15.84 -13.62
C GLY A 33 25.73 15.83 -12.96
N GLU A 34 25.91 15.12 -11.85
CA GLU A 34 27.18 15.02 -11.14
C GLU A 34 27.86 13.66 -11.38
N SER A 35 29.18 13.66 -11.58
CA SER A 35 29.94 12.41 -11.73
C SER A 35 30.11 11.70 -10.39
N VAL A 36 29.74 10.42 -10.34
CA VAL A 36 29.80 9.58 -9.15
C VAL A 36 30.63 8.33 -9.43
N GLU A 37 31.51 7.97 -8.49
CA GLU A 37 32.29 6.73 -8.50
C GLU A 37 32.13 6.00 -7.17
N VAL A 38 31.67 4.75 -7.23
CA VAL A 38 31.39 3.92 -6.04
C VAL A 38 31.90 2.49 -6.22
N PRO A 39 32.24 1.76 -5.14
CA PRO A 39 32.60 0.35 -5.25
C PRO A 39 31.50 -0.52 -5.91
N ASP A 40 31.87 -1.41 -6.83
CA ASP A 40 30.97 -2.44 -7.37
C ASP A 40 30.80 -3.57 -6.36
N GLU A 41 29.85 -3.35 -5.48
CA GLU A 41 29.44 -4.30 -4.46
C GLU A 41 28.37 -5.28 -4.98
N GLY A 42 27.95 -5.19 -6.24
CA GLY A 42 26.87 -6.03 -6.78
C GLY A 42 25.48 -5.66 -6.28
N LEU A 43 25.32 -4.45 -5.72
CA LEU A 43 24.05 -3.89 -5.24
C LEU A 43 23.04 -3.70 -6.39
N SER A 44 21.76 -3.64 -6.04
CA SER A 44 20.76 -3.01 -6.91
C SER A 44 21.00 -1.49 -6.98
N LEU A 45 20.47 -0.86 -8.02
CA LEU A 45 20.50 0.59 -8.18
C LEU A 45 19.71 1.28 -7.06
N LEU A 46 18.67 0.63 -6.51
CA LEU A 46 17.94 1.16 -5.37
C LEU A 46 18.82 1.24 -4.12
N GLU A 47 19.48 0.14 -3.76
CA GLU A 47 20.39 0.10 -2.60
C GLU A 47 21.52 1.11 -2.75
N LEU A 48 22.13 1.17 -3.94
CA LEU A 48 23.18 2.16 -4.19
C LEU A 48 22.68 3.61 -4.03
N LEU A 49 21.52 3.95 -4.60
CA LEU A 49 20.99 5.31 -4.53
C LEU A 49 20.57 5.70 -3.11
N ARG A 50 19.86 4.81 -2.40
CA ARG A 50 19.37 5.10 -1.04
C ARG A 50 20.47 5.02 0.01
N ASP A 51 21.10 3.86 0.15
CA ASP A 51 22.06 3.60 1.23
C ASP A 51 23.46 4.13 0.90
N GLY A 52 23.87 4.04 -0.36
CA GLY A 52 25.20 4.48 -0.80
C GLY A 52 25.30 5.99 -1.05
N LEU A 53 24.22 6.62 -1.51
CA LEU A 53 24.23 8.00 -2.00
C LEU A 53 23.17 8.91 -1.35
N GLY A 54 22.38 8.40 -0.39
CA GLY A 54 21.44 9.22 0.39
C GLY A 54 20.23 9.76 -0.37
N THR A 55 19.87 9.18 -1.51
CA THR A 55 18.74 9.64 -2.34
C THR A 55 17.42 9.06 -1.84
N SER A 56 16.68 9.83 -1.03
CA SER A 56 15.45 9.36 -0.38
C SER A 56 14.20 9.38 -1.28
N SER A 57 14.17 10.13 -2.39
CA SER A 57 13.00 10.17 -3.28
C SER A 57 12.70 8.81 -3.93
N VAL A 58 13.73 7.98 -4.08
CA VAL A 58 13.62 6.63 -4.64
C VAL A 58 13.15 5.68 -3.54
N LYS A 59 11.86 5.36 -3.50
CA LYS A 59 11.25 4.63 -2.36
C LYS A 59 11.37 3.10 -2.46
N ASP A 60 11.73 2.44 -1.35
CA ASP A 60 11.69 0.98 -1.22
C ASP A 60 10.30 0.50 -0.76
N GLY A 61 9.45 0.11 -1.71
CA GLY A 61 8.11 -0.40 -1.41
C GLY A 61 7.96 -1.91 -1.45
N CYS A 62 8.41 -2.54 -2.54
CA CYS A 62 8.28 -3.98 -2.76
C CYS A 62 9.61 -4.63 -3.15
N SER A 63 10.75 -4.00 -2.84
CA SER A 63 12.05 -4.56 -3.23
C SER A 63 12.20 -6.01 -2.74
N PRO A 64 12.80 -6.91 -3.54
CA PRO A 64 13.34 -6.73 -4.89
C PRO A 64 12.37 -7.20 -5.99
N GLN A 65 11.05 -7.08 -5.80
CA GLN A 65 10.04 -7.65 -6.71
C GLN A 65 9.87 -6.86 -8.02
N GLY A 66 10.16 -5.55 -8.00
CA GLY A 66 10.02 -4.67 -9.17
C GLY A 66 8.59 -4.43 -9.64
N GLN A 67 7.60 -4.49 -8.74
CA GLN A 67 6.18 -4.50 -9.10
C GLN A 67 5.40 -3.23 -8.74
N CYS A 68 5.76 -2.50 -7.68
CA CYS A 68 5.01 -1.31 -7.24
C CYS A 68 5.37 -0.02 -7.98
N GLY A 69 6.56 0.05 -8.58
CA GLY A 69 7.06 1.23 -9.30
C GLY A 69 7.58 2.37 -8.42
N CYS A 70 7.52 2.28 -7.08
CA CYS A 70 7.91 3.38 -6.18
C CYS A 70 9.38 3.82 -6.31
N CYS A 71 10.28 2.90 -6.71
CA CYS A 71 11.71 3.19 -6.95
C CYS A 71 12.02 3.55 -8.42
N THR A 72 11.10 4.22 -9.12
CA THR A 72 11.33 4.58 -10.53
C THR A 72 12.29 5.77 -10.64
N VAL A 73 13.32 5.59 -11.47
CA VAL A 73 14.32 6.61 -11.85
C VAL A 73 14.44 6.67 -13.37
N TRP A 74 15.18 7.63 -13.91
CA TRP A 74 15.58 7.60 -15.31
C TRP A 74 16.97 7.03 -15.47
N VAL A 75 17.15 6.20 -16.49
CA VAL A 75 18.47 5.82 -17.00
C VAL A 75 18.52 6.17 -18.47
N ASP A 76 19.38 7.11 -18.83
CA ASP A 76 19.45 7.76 -20.16
C ASP A 76 18.07 8.29 -20.61
N GLY A 77 17.40 9.03 -19.72
CA GLY A 77 16.08 9.64 -19.98
C GLY A 77 14.91 8.65 -20.05
N LYS A 78 15.11 7.37 -19.74
CA LYS A 78 14.05 6.34 -19.76
C LYS A 78 13.71 5.86 -18.35
N ALA A 79 12.42 5.84 -18.03
CA ALA A 79 11.92 5.28 -16.77
C ALA A 79 12.35 3.80 -16.57
N ARG A 80 12.94 3.53 -15.41
CA ARG A 80 13.44 2.21 -14.98
C ARG A 80 13.19 2.02 -13.48
N VAL A 81 12.83 0.79 -13.11
CA VAL A 81 12.64 0.39 -11.71
C VAL A 81 13.99 0.03 -11.11
N ALA A 82 14.41 0.74 -10.05
CA ALA A 82 15.77 0.64 -9.52
C ALA A 82 16.04 -0.67 -8.76
N CYS A 83 15.06 -1.23 -8.03
CA CYS A 83 15.27 -2.40 -7.16
C CYS A 83 15.60 -3.70 -7.91
N VAL A 84 15.26 -3.80 -9.20
CA VAL A 84 15.59 -4.94 -10.07
C VAL A 84 16.69 -4.63 -11.09
N THR A 85 17.26 -3.42 -11.03
CA THR A 85 18.34 -2.98 -11.89
C THR A 85 19.67 -3.13 -11.14
N PRO A 86 20.59 -4.03 -11.54
CA PRO A 86 21.93 -4.09 -10.92
C PRO A 86 22.69 -2.78 -11.14
N ALA A 87 23.35 -2.26 -10.10
CA ALA A 87 24.10 -1.00 -10.15
C ALA A 87 25.13 -0.97 -11.28
N LYS A 88 25.88 -2.06 -11.51
CA LYS A 88 26.82 -2.17 -12.64
C LYS A 88 26.22 -1.91 -14.03
N ARG A 89 24.89 -1.98 -14.21
CA ARG A 89 24.22 -1.66 -15.48
C ARG A 89 24.13 -0.17 -15.78
N VAL A 90 24.48 0.70 -14.83
CA VAL A 90 24.55 2.15 -15.03
C VAL A 90 25.96 2.66 -15.28
N GLN A 91 26.97 1.78 -15.38
CA GLN A 91 28.34 2.17 -15.74
C GLN A 91 28.38 3.06 -17.00
N GLY A 92 28.90 4.28 -16.85
CA GLY A 92 29.05 5.28 -17.90
C GLY A 92 27.75 5.90 -18.40
N ARG A 93 26.65 5.79 -17.64
CA ARG A 93 25.30 6.23 -18.03
C ARG A 93 24.81 7.37 -17.15
N CYS A 94 23.76 8.05 -17.59
CA CYS A 94 23.12 9.10 -16.81
C CYS A 94 21.92 8.54 -16.04
N VAL A 95 21.92 8.73 -14.73
CA VAL A 95 20.82 8.41 -13.82
C VAL A 95 20.22 9.72 -13.32
N THR A 96 18.90 9.89 -13.49
CA THR A 96 18.16 11.04 -12.97
C THR A 96 17.12 10.54 -11.96
N THR A 97 17.15 11.09 -10.76
CA THR A 97 16.17 10.85 -9.70
C THR A 97 15.24 12.07 -9.61
N LEU A 98 14.31 12.09 -8.66
CA LEU A 98 13.39 13.24 -8.55
C LEU A 98 14.16 14.54 -8.24
N GLU A 99 15.22 14.44 -7.44
CA GLU A 99 16.11 15.55 -7.08
C GLU A 99 16.81 16.17 -8.29
N GLY A 100 17.03 15.41 -9.37
CA GLY A 100 17.61 15.90 -10.63
C GLY A 100 16.59 16.23 -11.72
N LEU A 101 15.29 16.12 -11.44
CA LEU A 101 14.23 16.41 -12.41
C LEU A 101 13.98 17.92 -12.51
N ALA A 102 14.25 18.50 -13.68
CA ALA A 102 14.24 19.96 -13.88
C ALA A 102 12.91 20.66 -13.55
N ASP A 103 11.77 19.97 -13.71
CA ASP A 103 10.43 20.51 -13.48
C ASP A 103 9.71 19.86 -12.27
N ALA A 104 10.46 19.28 -11.33
CA ALA A 104 9.92 18.57 -10.17
C ALA A 104 8.91 19.40 -9.35
N ASP A 105 9.19 20.68 -9.11
CA ASP A 105 8.28 21.57 -8.37
C ASP A 105 6.93 21.76 -9.09
N SER A 106 6.96 21.89 -10.42
CA SER A 106 5.74 22.02 -11.23
C SER A 106 4.91 20.73 -11.19
N TRP A 107 5.56 19.57 -11.19
CA TRP A 107 4.87 18.29 -10.99
C TRP A 107 4.25 18.19 -9.59
N ALA A 108 4.99 18.56 -8.56
CA ALA A 108 4.53 18.53 -7.19
C ALA A 108 3.33 19.47 -6.97
N ASP A 109 3.38 20.69 -7.51
CA ASP A 109 2.29 21.65 -7.49
C ASP A 109 1.03 21.10 -8.16
N ALA A 110 1.17 20.52 -9.34
CA ALA A 110 0.05 19.92 -10.05
C ALA A 110 -0.58 18.75 -9.28
N PHE A 111 0.25 17.93 -8.64
CA PHE A 111 -0.21 16.81 -7.83
C PHE A 111 -0.94 17.27 -6.58
N VAL A 112 -0.43 18.28 -5.88
CA VAL A 112 -1.10 18.85 -4.70
C VAL A 112 -2.42 19.51 -5.10
N ALA A 113 -2.43 20.30 -6.19
CA ALA A 113 -3.61 21.00 -6.69
C ALA A 113 -4.78 20.07 -7.00
N ALA A 114 -4.50 18.89 -7.56
CA ALA A 114 -5.52 17.90 -7.94
C ALA A 114 -5.80 16.84 -6.85
N GLY A 115 -5.11 16.92 -5.70
CA GLY A 115 -5.22 15.91 -4.63
C GLY A 115 -4.60 14.56 -5.02
N ALA A 116 -3.65 14.54 -5.94
CA ALA A 116 -2.93 13.34 -6.40
C ALA A 116 -1.85 12.85 -5.44
N THR A 117 -1.67 13.52 -4.30
CA THR A 117 -0.78 13.14 -3.21
C THR A 117 -1.58 13.03 -1.91
N GLN A 118 -1.83 11.80 -1.48
CA GLN A 118 -2.33 11.51 -0.14
C GLN A 118 -1.13 11.14 0.75
N CYS A 119 -0.83 9.85 0.97
CA CYS A 119 0.34 9.46 1.77
C CYS A 119 1.65 9.96 1.14
N GLY A 120 1.72 10.00 -0.20
CA GLY A 120 2.86 10.50 -0.97
C GLY A 120 3.95 9.47 -1.27
N PHE A 121 3.86 8.23 -0.76
CA PHE A 121 4.93 7.25 -0.90
C PHE A 121 5.19 6.84 -2.37
N CYS A 122 4.14 6.64 -3.16
CA CYS A 122 4.30 6.32 -4.58
C CYS A 122 4.56 7.54 -5.48
N THR A 123 4.32 8.76 -4.98
CA THR A 123 4.28 9.98 -5.80
C THR A 123 5.60 10.25 -6.52
N PRO A 124 6.79 10.17 -5.88
CA PRO A 124 8.07 10.35 -6.56
C PRO A 124 8.24 9.46 -7.79
N GLY A 125 8.00 8.15 -7.63
CA GLY A 125 8.13 7.20 -8.73
C GLY A 125 7.10 7.45 -9.84
N ILE A 126 5.87 7.84 -9.49
CA ILE A 126 4.83 8.20 -10.45
C ILE A 126 5.23 9.44 -11.26
N ILE A 127 5.72 10.49 -10.60
CA ILE A 127 6.20 11.70 -11.28
C ILE A 127 7.32 11.34 -12.27
N MET A 128 8.33 10.59 -11.83
CA MET A 128 9.42 10.15 -12.71
C MET A 128 8.87 9.34 -13.91
N ARG A 129 7.87 8.50 -13.71
CA ARG A 129 7.27 7.72 -14.81
C ARG A 129 6.57 8.60 -15.83
N LEU A 130 5.78 9.56 -15.38
CA LEU A 130 4.94 10.41 -16.23
C LEU A 130 5.76 11.51 -16.92
N ALA A 131 6.75 12.07 -16.22
CA ALA A 131 7.67 13.03 -16.79
C ALA A 131 8.54 12.44 -17.93
N ALA A 132 8.74 11.12 -17.96
CA ALA A 132 9.43 10.43 -19.06
C ALA A 132 8.58 10.27 -20.33
N LEU A 133 7.28 10.60 -20.29
CA LEU A 133 6.44 10.57 -21.48
C LEU A 133 6.81 11.73 -22.41
N ALA A 134 6.64 11.52 -23.72
CA ALA A 134 6.73 12.60 -24.68
C ALA A 134 5.71 13.71 -24.33
N PRO A 135 6.01 15.00 -24.53
CA PRO A 135 5.14 16.09 -24.07
C PRO A 135 3.67 15.96 -24.49
N ALA A 136 3.40 15.59 -25.75
CA ALA A 136 2.02 15.38 -26.22
C ALA A 136 1.30 14.23 -25.49
N ALA A 137 2.02 13.19 -25.08
CA ALA A 137 1.47 12.05 -24.35
C ALA A 137 1.20 12.36 -22.86
N GLN A 138 1.77 13.44 -22.31
CA GLN A 138 1.44 13.91 -20.95
C GLN A 138 0.03 14.50 -20.89
N HIS A 139 -0.52 14.95 -22.02
CA HIS A 139 -1.88 15.50 -22.15
C HIS A 139 -2.92 14.52 -22.70
N ASP A 140 -2.50 13.27 -22.99
CA ASP A 140 -3.39 12.21 -23.44
C ASP A 140 -3.72 11.30 -22.25
N GLN A 141 -4.97 11.36 -21.78
CA GLN A 141 -5.46 10.55 -20.68
C GLN A 141 -5.16 9.05 -20.87
N ALA A 142 -5.37 8.51 -22.07
CA ALA A 142 -5.15 7.08 -22.33
C ALA A 142 -3.66 6.72 -22.28
N ALA A 143 -2.78 7.62 -22.74
CA ALA A 143 -1.33 7.43 -22.65
C ALA A 143 -0.84 7.49 -21.19
N VAL A 144 -1.39 8.39 -20.38
CA VAL A 144 -1.11 8.52 -18.95
C VAL A 144 -1.56 7.27 -18.19
N GLU A 145 -2.80 6.83 -18.36
CA GLU A 145 -3.33 5.61 -17.72
C GLU A 145 -2.50 4.37 -18.09
N LYS A 146 -2.12 4.24 -19.36
CA LYS A 146 -1.24 3.16 -19.83
C LYS A 146 0.15 3.21 -19.18
N ALA A 147 0.71 4.40 -18.99
CA ALA A 147 2.01 4.56 -18.33
C ALA A 147 1.95 4.13 -16.86
N LEU A 148 0.82 4.39 -16.19
CA LEU A 148 0.54 4.07 -14.78
C LEU A 148 0.34 2.57 -14.51
N VAL A 149 0.11 1.72 -15.52
CA VAL A 149 0.03 0.25 -15.34
C VAL A 149 1.28 -0.31 -14.64
N ALA A 150 2.43 0.33 -14.82
CA ALA A 150 3.71 -0.02 -14.18
C ALA A 150 3.77 0.32 -12.68
N HIS A 151 2.79 1.05 -12.15
CA HIS A 151 2.72 1.47 -10.76
C HIS A 151 1.59 0.78 -10.00
N LEU A 152 1.70 0.83 -8.68
CA LEU A 152 0.59 0.65 -7.75
C LEU A 152 0.44 1.93 -6.94
N CYS A 153 -0.81 2.27 -6.64
CA CYS A 153 -1.20 3.34 -5.73
C CYS A 153 -2.43 2.82 -4.99
N ARG A 154 -2.39 2.85 -3.66
CA ARG A 154 -3.50 2.34 -2.83
C ARG A 154 -4.51 3.43 -2.48
N CYS A 155 -4.10 4.70 -2.51
CA CYS A 155 -4.82 5.78 -1.85
C CYS A 155 -5.63 6.67 -2.81
N THR A 156 -5.11 7.02 -3.99
CA THR A 156 -5.69 8.12 -4.80
C THR A 156 -6.79 7.69 -5.78
N GLY A 157 -6.97 6.38 -5.98
CA GLY A 157 -7.87 5.85 -7.00
C GLY A 157 -7.50 6.23 -8.43
N TRP A 158 -6.25 6.63 -8.68
CA TRP A 158 -5.66 7.00 -9.98
C TRP A 158 -6.23 8.25 -10.66
N GLN A 159 -7.52 8.55 -10.52
CA GLN A 159 -8.19 9.64 -11.22
C GLN A 159 -7.53 11.00 -10.95
N SER A 160 -7.23 11.33 -9.69
CA SER A 160 -6.52 12.56 -9.35
C SER A 160 -5.11 12.64 -9.95
N VAL A 161 -4.41 11.50 -10.09
CA VAL A 161 -3.08 11.45 -10.72
C VAL A 161 -3.17 11.73 -12.22
N VAL A 162 -4.19 11.19 -12.89
CA VAL A 162 -4.47 11.44 -14.30
C VAL A 162 -4.83 12.92 -14.52
N GLU A 163 -5.75 13.45 -13.70
CA GLU A 163 -6.17 14.87 -13.72
C GLU A 163 -4.98 15.81 -13.52
N ALA A 164 -4.14 15.56 -12.52
CA ALA A 164 -2.91 16.33 -12.25
C ALA A 164 -1.98 16.39 -13.46
N THR A 165 -1.85 15.26 -14.15
CA THR A 165 -0.88 15.10 -15.24
C THR A 165 -1.38 15.76 -16.53
N VAL A 166 -2.62 15.47 -16.92
CA VAL A 166 -3.23 16.01 -18.14
C VAL A 166 -3.44 17.51 -18.04
N GLY A 167 -3.89 18.00 -16.87
CA GLY A 167 -4.16 19.40 -16.59
C GLY A 167 -2.93 20.22 -16.16
N ARG A 168 -1.73 19.64 -16.10
CA ARG A 168 -0.53 20.27 -15.50
C ARG A 168 -0.22 21.67 -16.03
N GLN A 169 -0.41 21.92 -17.33
CA GLN A 169 -0.14 23.22 -17.95
C GLN A 169 -1.19 24.29 -17.62
N GLU A 170 -2.38 23.88 -17.19
CA GLU A 170 -3.50 24.76 -16.84
C GLU A 170 -3.54 25.06 -15.33
N ILE A 171 -2.81 24.29 -14.52
CA ILE A 171 -2.67 24.51 -13.09
C ILE A 171 -1.80 25.75 -12.86
N SER A 172 -2.44 26.86 -12.50
CA SER A 172 -1.75 28.07 -12.08
C SER A 172 -1.11 27.86 -10.71
N THR A 173 0.16 28.23 -10.54
CA THR A 173 0.85 28.27 -9.24
C THR A 173 0.07 29.06 -8.19
N ILE A 174 -0.73 30.06 -8.62
CA ILE A 174 -1.59 30.86 -7.75
C ILE A 174 -2.65 29.99 -7.06
N ALA A 175 -3.26 29.05 -7.79
CA ALA A 175 -4.30 28.16 -7.24
C ALA A 175 -3.77 27.20 -6.16
N VAL A 176 -2.48 26.85 -6.24
CA VAL A 176 -1.81 26.03 -5.21
C VAL A 176 -1.51 26.87 -3.97
N THR A 177 -1.06 28.12 -4.15
CA THR A 177 -0.73 29.02 -3.04
C THR A 177 -1.95 29.56 -2.29
N GLU A 178 -3.13 29.57 -2.92
CA GLU A 178 -4.38 30.01 -2.28
C GLU A 178 -5.02 28.94 -1.39
N ARG A 179 -4.62 27.66 -1.53
CA ARG A 179 -5.11 26.60 -0.65
C ARG A 179 -4.43 26.66 0.71
N ASP A 180 -5.24 26.54 1.75
CA ASP A 180 -4.77 26.45 3.12
C ASP A 180 -4.20 25.04 3.40
N ALA A 181 -2.88 24.95 3.48
CA ALA A 181 -2.17 23.68 3.71
C ALA A 181 -2.47 23.05 5.08
N GLU A 182 -2.80 23.85 6.09
CA GLU A 182 -3.14 23.36 7.43
C GLU A 182 -4.53 22.72 7.40
N LEU A 183 -5.51 23.37 6.79
CA LEU A 183 -6.85 22.80 6.61
C LEU A 183 -6.83 21.56 5.72
N ALA A 184 -6.02 21.55 4.66
CA ALA A 184 -5.82 20.39 3.81
C ALA A 184 -5.25 19.19 4.59
N SER A 185 -4.21 19.44 5.41
CA SER A 185 -3.58 18.41 6.25
C SER A 185 -4.53 17.92 7.35
N ARG A 186 -5.32 18.82 7.95
CA ARG A 186 -6.36 18.45 8.91
C ARG A 186 -7.46 17.60 8.27
N ARG A 187 -7.91 17.94 7.05
CA ARG A 187 -8.86 17.12 6.30
C ARG A 187 -8.29 15.72 6.04
N ALA A 188 -7.05 15.64 5.58
CA ALA A 188 -6.36 14.37 5.33
C ALA A 188 -6.25 13.53 6.61
N ALA A 189 -5.92 14.16 7.74
CA ALA A 189 -5.79 13.48 9.03
C ALA A 189 -7.11 12.89 9.54
N LEU A 190 -8.22 13.61 9.33
CA LEU A 190 -9.57 13.07 9.62
C LEU A 190 -9.88 11.85 8.75
N GLU A 191 -9.53 11.88 7.46
CA GLU A 191 -9.81 10.77 6.55
C GLU A 191 -8.89 9.55 6.77
N GLY A 192 -7.63 9.77 7.14
CA GLY A 192 -6.65 8.71 7.41
C GLY A 192 -6.65 8.20 8.85
N GLY A 193 -7.27 8.93 9.79
CA GLY A 193 -7.25 8.63 11.22
C GLY A 193 -5.83 8.70 11.83
N THR A 194 -4.96 9.51 11.25
CA THR A 194 -3.54 9.68 11.63
C THR A 194 -3.04 11.05 11.15
N PRO A 195 -2.07 11.68 11.82
CA PRO A 195 -1.43 12.89 11.30
C PRO A 195 -0.88 12.68 9.89
N GLN A 196 -1.08 13.68 9.03
CA GLN A 196 -0.66 13.61 7.64
C GLN A 196 -0.47 15.01 7.05
N ALA A 197 0.59 15.16 6.25
CA ALA A 197 0.86 16.33 5.42
C ALA A 197 0.48 16.02 3.97
N VAL A 198 -0.27 16.92 3.33
CA VAL A 198 -0.68 16.84 1.92
C VAL A 198 -0.17 18.05 1.13
N ALA A 199 1.11 18.36 1.32
CA ALA A 199 1.80 19.51 0.74
C ALA A 199 2.82 19.09 -0.34
N ARG A 200 3.49 20.09 -0.93
CA ARG A 200 4.47 19.90 -2.00
C ARG A 200 5.57 18.94 -1.58
N GLU A 201 6.02 19.04 -0.34
CA GLU A 201 7.07 18.22 0.26
C GLU A 201 6.70 16.73 0.20
N ALA A 202 5.44 16.38 0.48
CA ALA A 202 4.98 14.99 0.38
C ALA A 202 5.05 14.47 -1.06
N ALA A 203 4.74 15.31 -2.06
CA ALA A 203 4.84 14.94 -3.47
C ALA A 203 6.30 14.80 -3.92
N LEU A 204 7.21 15.62 -3.35
CA LEU A 204 8.66 15.56 -3.57
C LEU A 204 9.35 14.41 -2.81
N GLY A 205 8.59 13.56 -2.13
CA GLY A 205 9.14 12.42 -1.38
C GLY A 205 9.69 12.78 0.00
N LEU A 206 9.45 13.99 0.48
CA LEU A 206 9.81 14.49 1.81
C LEU A 206 8.62 14.39 2.79
N GLY A 207 7.81 13.34 2.64
CA GLY A 207 6.60 13.14 3.44
C GLY A 207 6.83 12.81 4.91
N GLY A 208 8.06 12.49 5.33
CA GLY A 208 8.35 12.09 6.72
C GLY A 208 8.15 10.60 6.98
N PHE A 209 8.48 9.76 6.01
CA PHE A 209 8.55 8.30 6.20
C PHE A 209 9.73 7.93 7.08
N SER A 210 9.55 6.94 7.95
CA SER A 210 10.52 6.66 9.02
C SER A 210 11.87 6.22 8.48
N GLU A 211 11.90 5.35 7.48
CA GLU A 211 13.17 4.91 6.88
C GLU A 211 13.98 6.09 6.31
N ASP A 212 13.31 7.10 5.73
CA ASP A 212 13.99 8.25 5.11
C ASP A 212 14.55 9.25 6.12
N SER A 213 14.09 9.20 7.38
CA SER A 213 14.51 10.08 8.46
C SER A 213 15.54 9.46 9.42
N ALA A 214 15.92 8.20 9.18
CA ALA A 214 16.88 7.50 10.02
C ALA A 214 18.29 8.15 9.94
N PRO A 215 19.03 8.23 11.05
CA PRO A 215 20.42 8.68 11.04
C PRO A 215 21.29 7.85 10.08
N GLY A 216 22.20 8.48 9.35
CA GLY A 216 23.00 7.81 8.32
C GLY A 216 23.95 6.73 8.84
N GLU A 217 24.32 6.80 10.12
CA GLU A 217 25.15 5.83 10.83
C GLU A 217 24.39 4.61 11.38
N SER A 218 23.08 4.53 11.13
CA SER A 218 22.22 3.48 11.68
C SER A 218 22.58 2.11 11.13
N ILE A 219 22.76 1.13 12.01
CA ILE A 219 22.79 -0.28 11.62
C ILE A 219 21.39 -0.76 11.27
N VAL A 220 21.30 -1.82 10.47
CA VAL A 220 20.04 -2.26 9.87
C VAL A 220 19.60 -3.57 10.49
N ALA A 221 18.36 -3.61 10.96
CA ALA A 221 17.72 -4.81 11.48
C ALA A 221 16.62 -5.30 10.53
N LEU A 222 16.63 -6.61 10.22
CA LEU A 222 15.62 -7.31 9.43
C LEU A 222 15.21 -8.58 10.15
N LEU A 223 14.01 -9.09 9.86
CA LEU A 223 13.63 -10.44 10.27
C LEU A 223 14.31 -11.49 9.40
N ASP A 224 14.79 -12.58 9.99
CA ASP A 224 15.21 -13.78 9.27
C ASP A 224 14.01 -14.69 8.93
N ARG A 225 14.27 -15.91 8.45
CA ARG A 225 13.21 -16.88 8.12
C ARG A 225 12.49 -17.46 9.34
N GLY A 226 13.12 -17.43 10.50
CA GLY A 226 12.54 -17.87 11.77
C GLY A 226 11.70 -16.79 12.44
N GLY A 227 11.73 -15.55 11.93
CA GLY A 227 11.07 -14.41 12.56
C GLY A 227 11.93 -13.74 13.63
N GLU A 228 13.23 -14.02 13.67
CA GLU A 228 14.17 -13.38 14.58
C GLU A 228 14.82 -12.16 13.94
N TRP A 229 15.07 -11.11 14.73
CA TRP A 229 15.76 -9.92 14.25
C TRP A 229 17.25 -10.17 14.11
N VAL A 230 17.78 -9.97 12.91
CA VAL A 230 19.22 -9.99 12.61
C VAL A 230 19.68 -8.60 12.22
N VAL A 231 20.91 -8.26 12.61
CA VAL A 231 21.47 -6.91 12.45
C VAL A 231 22.73 -6.96 11.59
N GLY A 232 22.89 -5.97 10.70
CA GLY A 232 24.11 -5.76 9.90
C GLY A 232 24.49 -4.29 9.81
N ASP A 233 25.75 -3.99 9.48
CA ASP A 233 26.23 -2.59 9.36
C ASP A 233 25.66 -1.90 8.11
N SER A 234 25.17 -2.67 7.15
CA SER A 234 24.46 -2.19 5.97
C SER A 234 23.20 -3.00 5.70
N LEU A 235 22.30 -2.45 4.87
CA LEU A 235 21.09 -3.18 4.45
C LEU A 235 21.44 -4.49 3.74
N ARG A 236 22.55 -4.49 2.98
CA ARG A 236 23.08 -5.67 2.33
C ARG A 236 23.48 -6.73 3.35
N GLU A 237 24.30 -6.39 4.34
CA GLU A 237 24.73 -7.34 5.37
C GLU A 237 23.54 -7.89 6.14
N ALA A 238 22.57 -7.04 6.50
CA ALA A 238 21.35 -7.48 7.16
C ALA A 238 20.53 -8.44 6.27
N ARG A 239 20.44 -8.19 4.96
CA ARG A 239 19.77 -9.09 4.00
C ARG A 239 20.50 -10.44 3.86
N GLU A 240 21.83 -10.42 3.80
CA GLU A 240 22.66 -11.63 3.76
C GLU A 240 22.48 -12.45 5.04
N ALA A 241 22.49 -11.80 6.21
CA ALA A 241 22.24 -12.43 7.51
C ALA A 241 20.82 -13.00 7.62
N ALA A 242 19.80 -12.28 7.14
CA ALA A 242 18.40 -12.71 7.18
C ALA A 242 18.16 -13.95 6.30
N GLY A 243 18.99 -14.14 5.26
CA GLY A 243 18.97 -15.33 4.40
C GLY A 243 17.65 -15.53 3.65
N LYS A 244 16.80 -14.49 3.55
CA LYS A 244 15.48 -14.59 2.91
C LYS A 244 15.60 -14.62 1.39
N VAL A 245 14.86 -15.54 0.78
CA VAL A 245 14.68 -15.58 -0.68
C VAL A 245 13.33 -14.98 -0.98
N PRO A 246 13.24 -13.94 -1.84
CA PRO A 246 11.97 -13.30 -2.15
C PRO A 246 10.92 -14.29 -2.64
N GLY A 247 9.76 -14.26 -1.99
CA GLY A 247 8.58 -15.00 -2.39
C GLY A 247 8.10 -14.70 -3.82
N ARG A 248 7.35 -15.64 -4.39
CA ARG A 248 6.74 -15.53 -5.73
C ARG A 248 5.22 -15.51 -5.62
N ARG A 249 4.56 -15.19 -6.73
CA ARG A 249 3.12 -15.34 -6.87
C ARG A 249 2.72 -16.81 -6.70
N SER A 250 1.65 -17.07 -5.96
CA SER A 250 1.04 -18.40 -5.87
C SER A 250 -0.05 -18.59 -6.92
N THR A 251 -0.36 -19.85 -7.20
CA THR A 251 -1.58 -20.25 -7.93
C THR A 251 -2.58 -20.93 -7.01
N ALA A 252 -2.35 -20.89 -5.69
CA ALA A 252 -3.29 -21.40 -4.71
C ALA A 252 -4.63 -20.67 -4.83
N PRO A 253 -5.75 -21.38 -4.67
CA PRO A 253 -7.06 -20.76 -4.76
C PRO A 253 -7.35 -19.90 -3.53
N THR A 254 -8.16 -18.87 -3.72
CA THR A 254 -8.75 -18.09 -2.63
C THR A 254 -9.72 -18.96 -1.81
N ALA A 255 -9.72 -18.79 -0.48
CA ALA A 255 -10.58 -19.52 0.45
C ALA A 255 -11.39 -18.58 1.34
N TRP A 256 -12.60 -18.99 1.71
CA TRP A 256 -13.48 -18.26 2.63
C TRP A 256 -13.51 -18.97 3.97
N PRO A 257 -12.75 -18.51 4.97
CA PRO A 257 -12.47 -19.30 6.17
C PRO A 257 -13.68 -19.46 7.09
N LEU A 258 -14.70 -18.59 6.96
CA LEU A 258 -15.89 -18.61 7.80
C LEU A 258 -17.12 -19.06 7.03
N ALA A 259 -17.87 -20.00 7.60
CA ALA A 259 -19.17 -20.42 7.07
C ALA A 259 -20.25 -19.37 7.39
N CYS A 260 -21.17 -19.15 6.45
CA CYS A 260 -22.38 -18.37 6.74
C CYS A 260 -23.15 -18.99 7.92
N PRO A 261 -23.73 -18.16 8.80
CA PRO A 261 -24.64 -18.65 9.83
C PRO A 261 -25.82 -19.39 9.20
N SER A 262 -26.31 -20.45 9.84
CA SER A 262 -27.54 -21.13 9.42
C SER A 262 -28.76 -20.24 9.67
N GLY A 263 -29.67 -20.14 8.70
CA GLY A 263 -30.91 -19.39 8.83
C GLY A 263 -31.60 -19.19 7.49
N ASP A 264 -32.85 -18.71 7.52
CA ASP A 264 -33.56 -18.25 6.32
C ASP A 264 -33.22 -16.78 6.07
N TRP A 265 -32.17 -16.56 5.29
CA TRP A 265 -31.62 -15.23 5.05
C TRP A 265 -32.09 -14.67 3.71
N ALA A 266 -32.49 -13.39 3.71
CA ALA A 266 -32.76 -12.66 2.47
C ALA A 266 -31.45 -12.43 1.69
N ARG A 267 -30.34 -12.20 2.40
CA ARG A 267 -29.00 -12.01 1.82
C ARG A 267 -27.94 -12.66 2.68
N THR A 268 -26.89 -13.14 2.04
CA THR A 268 -25.70 -13.69 2.71
C THR A 268 -24.43 -13.11 2.10
N LEU A 269 -23.40 -12.98 2.91
CA LEU A 269 -22.09 -12.43 2.52
C LEU A 269 -20.99 -13.28 3.17
N GLN A 270 -19.91 -13.55 2.43
CA GLN A 270 -18.67 -14.17 2.88
C GLN A 270 -17.50 -13.42 2.26
N THR A 271 -16.64 -12.84 3.08
CA THR A 271 -15.39 -12.21 2.66
C THR A 271 -14.20 -13.15 2.91
N THR A 272 -13.16 -12.98 2.11
CA THR A 272 -11.89 -13.70 2.22
C THR A 272 -10.85 -12.87 2.95
N TRP A 273 -9.68 -13.46 3.19
CA TRP A 273 -8.46 -12.74 3.57
C TRP A 273 -8.09 -11.69 2.51
N VAL A 274 -7.80 -10.47 2.98
CA VAL A 274 -7.40 -9.34 2.14
C VAL A 274 -6.23 -8.62 2.79
N GLU A 275 -5.21 -8.34 1.99
CA GLU A 275 -4.05 -7.55 2.38
C GLU A 275 -4.36 -6.04 2.25
N PRO A 276 -4.18 -5.23 3.32
CA PRO A 276 -4.34 -3.78 3.23
C PRO A 276 -3.53 -3.12 2.10
N ALA A 277 -2.39 -3.73 1.72
CA ALA A 277 -1.62 -3.40 0.51
C ALA A 277 -1.09 -1.96 0.47
N TYR A 278 -0.83 -1.37 1.63
CA TYR A 278 -0.07 -0.12 1.73
C TYR A 278 1.34 -0.31 1.17
N LEU A 279 1.89 0.73 0.51
CA LEU A 279 3.11 0.57 -0.30
C LEU A 279 4.41 0.69 0.49
N GLU A 280 4.41 1.44 1.59
CA GLU A 280 5.54 1.56 2.51
C GLU A 280 5.50 0.41 3.51
N PRO A 281 6.43 -0.56 3.49
CA PRO A 281 6.52 -1.57 4.55
C PRO A 281 6.74 -0.93 5.93
N ASP A 282 6.50 -1.68 6.98
CA ASP A 282 6.68 -1.19 8.34
C ASP A 282 8.16 -0.91 8.59
N ALA A 283 8.44 0.29 9.07
CA ALA A 283 9.79 0.76 9.31
C ALA A 283 9.78 1.67 10.54
N SER A 284 10.81 1.56 11.37
CA SER A 284 11.09 2.48 12.46
C SER A 284 12.59 2.56 12.68
N TRP A 285 13.04 3.62 13.34
CA TRP A 285 14.41 3.75 13.78
C TRP A 285 14.45 4.35 15.18
N CYS A 286 15.53 4.10 15.91
CA CYS A 286 15.71 4.60 17.27
C CYS A 286 17.18 4.89 17.56
N LEU A 287 17.45 5.96 18.31
CA LEU A 287 18.74 6.18 18.97
C LEU A 287 18.77 5.38 20.28
N PRO A 288 19.97 5.03 20.80
CA PRO A 288 20.08 4.49 22.15
C PRO A 288 19.43 5.43 23.18
N ASP A 289 18.68 4.85 24.12
CA ASP A 289 17.98 5.51 25.21
C ASP A 289 16.95 6.58 24.78
N ALA A 290 16.47 6.52 23.53
CA ALA A 290 15.47 7.45 22.98
C ALA A 290 14.13 6.77 22.67
N GLU A 291 13.15 7.59 22.28
CA GLU A 291 11.89 7.09 21.71
C GLU A 291 12.05 6.76 20.22
N PRO A 292 11.48 5.65 19.74
CA PRO A 292 11.55 5.26 18.34
C PRO A 292 10.66 6.17 17.47
N SER A 293 11.02 6.30 16.19
CA SER A 293 10.16 6.94 15.20
C SER A 293 8.90 6.11 14.95
N SER A 294 7.79 6.80 14.68
CA SER A 294 6.48 6.13 14.46
C SER A 294 6.47 5.33 13.16
N PRO A 295 5.95 4.09 13.12
CA PRO A 295 5.88 3.32 11.89
C PRO A 295 4.81 3.83 10.90
N ASN A 296 3.92 4.73 11.34
CA ASN A 296 2.79 5.20 10.53
C ASN A 296 3.18 6.14 9.39
N GLY A 297 4.39 6.72 9.40
CA GLY A 297 4.86 7.63 8.36
C GLY A 297 3.86 8.76 8.06
N ASN A 298 3.74 9.13 6.79
CA ASN A 298 2.77 10.11 6.32
C ASN A 298 1.48 9.45 5.83
N GLY A 299 0.38 9.58 6.59
CA GLY A 299 -0.93 9.11 6.15
C GLY A 299 -1.24 7.64 6.41
N GLY A 300 -0.47 6.99 7.29
CA GLY A 300 -0.77 5.67 7.83
C GLY A 300 -0.85 4.55 6.79
N ALA A 301 -1.51 3.47 7.18
CA ALA A 301 -1.52 2.21 6.46
C ALA A 301 -2.91 1.54 6.48
N PHE A 302 -3.97 2.36 6.48
CA PHE A 302 -5.36 1.89 6.57
C PHE A 302 -5.62 1.01 7.81
N GLY A 303 -4.95 1.33 8.92
CA GLY A 303 -4.94 0.55 10.15
C GLY A 303 -3.84 -0.51 10.26
N GLY A 304 -3.26 -0.94 9.14
CA GLY A 304 -2.37 -2.11 9.09
C GLY A 304 -1.02 -1.98 9.80
N LYS A 305 -0.67 -0.79 10.29
CA LYS A 305 0.57 -0.50 11.02
C LYS A 305 0.38 -0.08 12.48
N ARG A 306 -0.87 0.07 12.97
CA ARG A 306 -1.12 0.63 14.30
C ARG A 306 -0.48 -0.19 15.42
N ASN A 307 -0.47 -1.51 15.25
CA ASN A 307 0.07 -2.48 16.22
C ASN A 307 1.37 -3.15 15.72
N SER A 308 2.20 -2.40 14.98
CA SER A 308 3.47 -2.91 14.46
C SER A 308 4.57 -2.92 15.51
N ASP A 309 5.22 -4.07 15.69
CA ASP A 309 6.30 -4.25 16.67
C ASP A 309 7.65 -3.65 16.23
N VAL A 310 7.73 -3.08 15.01
CA VAL A 310 8.99 -2.59 14.45
C VAL A 310 9.62 -1.46 15.27
N ALA A 311 8.79 -0.63 15.92
CA ALA A 311 9.26 0.45 16.78
C ALA A 311 9.88 -0.08 18.10
N GLU A 312 9.26 -1.10 18.69
CA GLU A 312 9.82 -1.77 19.87
C GLU A 312 11.13 -2.48 19.53
N ALA A 313 11.18 -3.16 18.39
CA ALA A 313 12.40 -3.80 17.89
C ALA A 313 13.54 -2.79 17.68
N ALA A 314 13.26 -1.65 17.03
CA ALA A 314 14.24 -0.59 16.84
C ALA A 314 14.82 -0.10 18.17
N ARG A 315 13.96 0.18 19.16
CA ARG A 315 14.39 0.63 20.50
C ARG A 315 15.22 -0.42 21.21
N ARG A 316 14.76 -1.68 21.26
CA ARG A 316 15.48 -2.78 21.93
C ARG A 316 16.87 -2.96 21.35
N LEU A 317 16.95 -3.05 20.02
CA LEU A 317 18.21 -3.29 19.31
C LEU A 317 19.15 -2.09 19.41
N ALA A 318 18.64 -0.85 19.39
CA ALA A 318 19.47 0.35 19.55
C ALA A 318 20.17 0.36 20.92
N ASN A 319 19.46 -0.03 21.98
CA ASN A 319 20.02 -0.14 23.32
C ASN A 319 21.02 -1.30 23.44
N GLU A 320 20.70 -2.45 22.85
CA GLU A 320 21.58 -3.63 22.86
C GLU A 320 22.93 -3.36 22.15
N HIS A 321 22.88 -2.68 21.00
CA HIS A 321 24.07 -2.38 20.21
C HIS A 321 24.75 -1.05 20.55
N ALA A 322 24.14 -0.24 21.42
CA ALA A 322 24.57 1.13 21.74
C ALA A 322 24.84 1.98 20.50
N ARG A 323 24.03 1.80 19.45
CA ARG A 323 24.10 2.48 18.15
C ARG A 323 22.69 2.77 17.64
N PRO A 324 22.50 3.80 16.79
CA PRO A 324 21.24 3.98 16.09
C PRO A 324 20.88 2.72 15.28
N VAL A 325 19.64 2.28 15.36
CA VAL A 325 19.13 1.12 14.59
C VAL A 325 17.94 1.54 13.77
N ARG A 326 17.93 1.14 12.49
CA ARG A 326 16.73 1.13 11.65
C ARG A 326 16.20 -0.30 11.52
N ALA A 327 15.01 -0.56 12.03
CA ALA A 327 14.33 -1.83 11.92
C ALA A 327 13.32 -1.77 10.77
N LEU A 328 13.40 -2.73 9.84
CA LEU A 328 12.61 -2.74 8.61
C LEU A 328 11.94 -4.10 8.43
N LEU A 329 10.65 -4.08 8.08
CA LEU A 329 9.99 -5.22 7.51
C LEU A 329 10.15 -5.21 6.00
N THR A 330 10.47 -6.37 5.43
CA THR A 330 10.33 -6.56 3.98
C THR A 330 8.85 -6.66 3.61
N ARG A 331 8.53 -6.47 2.33
CA ARG A 331 7.17 -6.72 1.82
C ARG A 331 6.64 -8.11 2.19
N GLU A 332 7.50 -9.12 2.17
CA GLU A 332 7.09 -10.48 2.54
C GLU A 332 6.74 -10.60 4.02
N ASP A 333 7.50 -9.94 4.90
CA ASP A 333 7.20 -9.94 6.34
C ASP A 333 5.83 -9.31 6.60
N VAL A 334 5.57 -8.13 6.00
CA VAL A 334 4.26 -7.44 6.09
C VAL A 334 3.12 -8.38 5.71
N VAL A 335 3.26 -9.10 4.59
CA VAL A 335 2.21 -10.02 4.13
C VAL A 335 1.99 -11.15 5.14
N ARG A 336 3.05 -11.69 5.73
CA ARG A 336 2.97 -12.84 6.64
C ARG A 336 2.49 -12.48 8.04
N ILE A 337 2.93 -11.35 8.59
CA ILE A 337 2.78 -11.05 10.02
C ILE A 337 1.92 -9.82 10.32
N ALA A 338 1.79 -8.87 9.39
CA ALA A 338 0.95 -7.69 9.65
C ALA A 338 -0.53 -8.07 9.65
N PRO A 339 -1.37 -7.39 10.45
CA PRO A 339 -2.78 -7.72 10.54
C PRO A 339 -3.53 -7.51 9.23
N LYS A 340 -4.49 -8.39 8.96
CA LYS A 340 -5.42 -8.34 7.83
C LYS A 340 -6.80 -7.84 8.28
N ARG A 341 -7.63 -7.46 7.30
CA ARG A 341 -9.06 -7.27 7.56
C ARG A 341 -9.64 -8.59 8.08
N PRO A 342 -10.42 -8.60 9.18
CA PRO A 342 -11.09 -9.81 9.64
C PRO A 342 -12.03 -10.37 8.55
N PRO A 343 -11.85 -11.64 8.11
CA PRO A 343 -12.89 -12.30 7.32
C PRO A 343 -14.24 -12.28 8.05
N VAL A 344 -15.31 -12.09 7.30
CA VAL A 344 -16.69 -12.01 7.80
C VAL A 344 -17.56 -12.96 7.01
N ALA A 345 -18.43 -13.70 7.69
CA ALA A 345 -19.53 -14.43 7.08
C ALA A 345 -20.85 -14.07 7.77
N GLY A 346 -21.85 -13.65 7.02
CA GLY A 346 -23.06 -13.07 7.58
C GLY A 346 -24.32 -13.41 6.81
N GLY A 347 -25.45 -13.32 7.49
CA GLY A 347 -26.78 -13.46 6.92
C GLY A 347 -27.73 -12.44 7.53
N VAL A 348 -28.57 -11.83 6.70
CA VAL A 348 -29.60 -10.87 7.14
C VAL A 348 -30.96 -11.24 6.57
N GLY A 349 -31.99 -11.23 7.41
CA GLY A 349 -33.38 -11.45 7.04
C GLY A 349 -34.03 -10.19 6.47
N SER A 350 -35.17 -10.34 5.80
CA SER A 350 -35.93 -9.22 5.21
C SER A 350 -36.44 -8.21 6.26
N ASN A 351 -36.49 -8.61 7.53
CA ASN A 351 -36.85 -7.78 8.68
C ASN A 351 -35.67 -6.98 9.25
N GLY A 352 -34.46 -7.12 8.70
CA GLY A 352 -33.26 -6.43 9.18
C GLY A 352 -32.53 -7.12 10.34
N THR A 353 -33.05 -8.23 10.88
CA THR A 353 -32.35 -9.03 11.90
C THR A 353 -31.42 -10.04 11.24
N GLY A 354 -30.31 -10.39 11.88
CA GLY A 354 -29.34 -11.30 11.29
C GLY A 354 -28.21 -11.70 12.21
N ARG A 355 -27.20 -12.37 11.63
CA ARG A 355 -26.00 -12.83 12.33
C ARG A 355 -24.75 -12.56 11.51
N LEU A 356 -23.66 -12.23 12.20
CA LEU A 356 -22.32 -12.09 11.63
C LEU A 356 -21.33 -12.96 12.40
N HIS A 357 -20.61 -13.81 11.68
CA HIS A 357 -19.40 -14.48 12.16
C HIS A 357 -18.19 -13.67 11.69
N LEU A 358 -17.32 -13.27 12.62
CA LEU A 358 -16.06 -12.56 12.32
C LEU A 358 -14.88 -13.39 12.78
N ALA A 359 -13.77 -13.30 12.04
CA ALA A 359 -12.50 -13.88 12.48
C ALA A 359 -12.06 -13.16 13.77
N ARG A 360 -11.67 -13.94 14.77
CA ARG A 360 -11.30 -13.43 16.08
C ARG A 360 -10.00 -12.61 16.02
N PRO A 361 -9.97 -11.34 16.49
CA PRO A 361 -8.74 -10.58 16.65
C PRO A 361 -7.91 -11.08 17.84
N ALA A 362 -6.69 -10.58 17.98
CA ALA A 362 -5.76 -11.06 19.00
C ALA A 362 -6.19 -10.73 20.43
N THR A 363 -6.97 -9.65 20.62
CA THR A 363 -7.30 -9.13 21.95
C THR A 363 -8.82 -8.97 22.17
N PRO A 364 -9.31 -9.18 23.42
CA PRO A 364 -10.70 -8.90 23.76
C PRO A 364 -11.12 -7.44 23.55
N SER A 365 -10.19 -6.49 23.69
CA SER A 365 -10.46 -5.07 23.45
C SER A 365 -10.83 -4.79 21.99
N GLU A 366 -10.20 -5.49 21.05
CA GLU A 366 -10.54 -5.41 19.63
C GLU A 366 -11.90 -6.06 19.34
N GLU A 367 -12.25 -7.16 20.01
CA GLU A 367 -13.60 -7.73 19.93
C GLU A 367 -14.67 -6.73 20.39
N ASP A 368 -14.42 -6.04 21.51
CA ASP A 368 -15.34 -5.02 22.02
C ASP A 368 -15.46 -3.83 21.07
N GLN A 369 -14.37 -3.42 20.41
CA GLN A 369 -14.38 -2.37 19.39
C GLN A 369 -15.24 -2.77 18.20
N LEU A 370 -14.99 -3.95 17.61
CA LEU A 370 -15.77 -4.46 16.48
C LEU A 370 -17.25 -4.54 16.81
N ARG A 371 -17.61 -5.03 18.01
CA ARG A 371 -19.01 -5.08 18.47
C ARG A 371 -19.63 -3.70 18.56
N ARG A 372 -18.92 -2.72 19.15
CA ARG A 372 -19.41 -1.34 19.26
C ARG A 372 -19.68 -0.75 17.87
N ASP A 373 -18.70 -0.80 16.98
CA ASP A 373 -18.79 -0.18 15.66
C ASP A 373 -19.90 -0.83 14.80
N ILE A 374 -20.03 -2.15 14.85
CA ILE A 374 -21.13 -2.88 14.18
C ILE A 374 -22.49 -2.48 14.76
N SER A 375 -22.62 -2.40 16.09
CA SER A 375 -23.89 -2.09 16.74
C SER A 375 -24.44 -0.71 16.39
N VAL A 376 -23.58 0.25 16.03
CA VAL A 376 -23.99 1.59 15.59
C VAL A 376 -24.71 1.54 14.25
N VAL A 377 -24.25 0.71 13.32
CA VAL A 377 -24.78 0.64 11.95
C VAL A 377 -25.83 -0.45 11.76
N ALA A 378 -25.79 -1.50 12.58
CA ALA A 378 -26.65 -2.68 12.48
C ALA A 378 -26.94 -3.28 13.87
N PRO A 379 -27.74 -2.59 14.71
CA PRO A 379 -27.99 -3.00 16.10
C PRO A 379 -28.70 -4.35 16.26
N ASP A 380 -29.42 -4.79 15.23
CA ASP A 380 -30.19 -6.05 15.22
C ASP A 380 -29.41 -7.24 14.62
N LEU A 381 -28.10 -7.08 14.36
CA LEU A 381 -27.21 -8.16 13.97
C LEU A 381 -26.50 -8.72 15.21
N GLU A 382 -26.68 -10.02 15.46
CA GLU A 382 -25.92 -10.74 16.47
C GLU A 382 -24.50 -11.03 15.95
N VAL A 383 -23.49 -10.64 16.73
CA VAL A 383 -22.08 -10.78 16.37
C VAL A 383 -21.45 -11.95 17.12
N GLU A 384 -20.87 -12.90 16.41
CA GLU A 384 -20.12 -14.03 16.95
C GLU A 384 -18.69 -14.02 16.39
N PHE A 385 -17.73 -14.31 17.25
CA PHE A 385 -16.32 -14.43 16.84
C PHE A 385 -15.96 -15.90 16.69
N ALA A 386 -15.27 -16.22 15.60
CA ALA A 386 -14.83 -17.56 15.26
C ALA A 386 -13.32 -17.58 15.05
N ASP A 387 -12.68 -18.67 15.49
CA ASP A 387 -11.26 -18.88 15.24
C ASP A 387 -11.08 -19.29 13.77
N ALA A 388 -10.28 -18.52 13.04
CA ALA A 388 -9.97 -18.77 11.63
C ALA A 388 -8.48 -19.07 11.50
N ILE A 389 -8.13 -20.15 10.79
CA ILE A 389 -6.75 -20.46 10.44
C ILE A 389 -6.29 -19.42 9.41
N GLY A 390 -5.28 -18.61 9.78
CA GLY A 390 -4.76 -17.55 8.92
C GLY A 390 -3.87 -16.54 9.65
N PRO A 391 -3.46 -15.46 8.95
CA PRO A 391 -2.69 -14.36 9.55
C PRO A 391 -3.50 -13.61 10.62
N PRO A 392 -2.84 -12.82 11.48
CA PRO A 392 -3.55 -12.00 12.46
C PRO A 392 -4.54 -11.04 11.80
N VAL A 393 -5.59 -10.67 12.51
CA VAL A 393 -6.58 -9.67 12.09
C VAL A 393 -6.66 -8.54 13.10
N SER A 394 -7.11 -7.37 12.68
CA SER A 394 -7.27 -6.23 13.60
C SER A 394 -8.53 -5.41 13.35
N ALA A 395 -9.09 -4.88 14.44
CA ALA A 395 -10.20 -3.93 14.41
C ALA A 395 -9.81 -2.56 13.84
N ASP A 396 -8.51 -2.23 13.82
CA ASP A 396 -8.00 -0.95 13.33
C ASP A 396 -8.01 -0.83 11.80
N ILE A 397 -8.11 -1.96 11.10
CA ILE A 397 -8.19 -1.98 9.64
C ILE A 397 -9.42 -1.19 9.21
N ARG A 398 -9.24 -0.28 8.23
CA ARG A 398 -10.29 0.62 7.71
C ARG A 398 -11.62 -0.10 7.63
N GLY A 399 -12.63 0.32 8.38
CA GLY A 399 -13.97 -0.24 8.24
C GLY A 399 -14.13 -1.72 8.63
N ALA A 400 -13.27 -2.30 9.47
CA ALA A 400 -13.34 -3.70 9.85
C ALA A 400 -14.68 -4.05 10.53
N GLY A 401 -15.39 -5.04 9.98
CA GLY A 401 -16.63 -5.60 10.54
C GLY A 401 -17.88 -4.76 10.30
N TRP A 402 -17.84 -3.45 10.60
CA TRP A 402 -19.01 -2.60 10.47
C TRP A 402 -19.38 -2.30 9.02
N VAL A 403 -18.42 -2.29 8.09
CA VAL A 403 -18.72 -2.08 6.67
C VAL A 403 -19.48 -3.27 6.11
N GLU A 404 -19.05 -4.49 6.41
CA GLU A 404 -19.72 -5.72 6.01
C GLU A 404 -21.16 -5.76 6.55
N ALA A 405 -21.36 -5.34 7.80
CA ALA A 405 -22.67 -5.18 8.41
C ALA A 405 -23.53 -4.14 7.67
N ALA A 406 -22.97 -2.94 7.42
CA ALA A 406 -23.68 -1.87 6.73
C ALA A 406 -24.05 -2.23 5.28
N VAL A 407 -23.17 -2.95 4.57
CA VAL A 407 -23.43 -3.47 3.21
C VAL A 407 -24.60 -4.45 3.22
N LEU A 408 -24.61 -5.41 4.16
CA LEU A 408 -25.74 -6.33 4.33
C LEU A 408 -27.04 -5.57 4.60
N MET A 409 -27.03 -4.58 5.50
CA MET A 409 -28.22 -3.78 5.80
C MET A 409 -28.70 -2.93 4.61
N SER A 410 -27.77 -2.34 3.84
CA SER A 410 -28.09 -1.56 2.63
C SER A 410 -28.76 -2.42 1.56
N SER A 411 -28.34 -3.69 1.44
CA SER A 411 -28.85 -4.62 0.42
C SER A 411 -30.35 -4.96 0.54
N LEU A 412 -30.98 -4.66 1.67
CA LEU A 412 -32.41 -4.85 1.91
C LEU A 412 -33.29 -3.75 1.29
N ARG A 413 -32.68 -2.67 0.80
CA ARG A 413 -33.37 -1.51 0.23
C ARG A 413 -33.21 -1.46 -1.29
N ASP A 414 -34.20 -0.86 -1.95
CA ASP A 414 -34.11 -0.48 -3.35
C ASP A 414 -33.47 0.90 -3.50
N GLY A 415 -32.81 1.15 -4.63
CA GLY A 415 -32.21 2.46 -4.93
C GLY A 415 -30.79 2.62 -4.40
N PRO A 416 -30.17 3.81 -4.58
CA PRO A 416 -28.74 3.95 -4.39
C PRO A 416 -28.35 3.61 -2.95
N ASP A 417 -27.25 2.90 -2.81
CA ASP A 417 -26.83 2.32 -1.54
C ASP A 417 -26.35 3.43 -0.61
N ARG A 418 -27.15 3.69 0.41
CA ARG A 418 -26.92 4.75 1.40
C ARG A 418 -26.45 4.14 2.71
N VAL A 419 -25.30 4.60 3.18
CA VAL A 419 -24.67 4.16 4.43
C VAL A 419 -24.37 5.35 5.32
N THR A 420 -24.61 5.19 6.61
CA THR A 420 -24.11 6.08 7.67
C THR A 420 -23.00 5.36 8.41
N SER A 421 -21.82 5.98 8.49
CA SER A 421 -20.68 5.45 9.26
C SER A 421 -20.90 5.55 10.77
N PRO A 422 -20.12 4.85 11.61
CA PRO A 422 -20.18 4.99 13.06
C PRO A 422 -19.95 6.43 13.57
N GLU A 423 -19.15 7.23 12.86
CA GLU A 423 -18.90 8.64 13.17
C GLU A 423 -20.05 9.57 12.74
N GLY A 424 -21.02 9.07 11.98
CA GLY A 424 -22.20 9.81 11.54
C GLY A 424 -22.11 10.40 10.14
N ALA A 425 -20.98 10.25 9.43
CA ALA A 425 -20.89 10.66 8.03
C ALA A 425 -21.79 9.79 7.17
N VAL A 426 -22.42 10.39 6.17
CA VAL A 426 -23.39 9.72 5.31
C VAL A 426 -22.90 9.75 3.88
N ALA A 427 -22.90 8.60 3.22
CA ALA A 427 -22.62 8.49 1.81
C ALA A 427 -23.72 7.73 1.09
N THR A 428 -23.89 8.02 -0.20
CA THR A 428 -24.79 7.32 -1.11
C THR A 428 -24.02 7.00 -2.37
N ALA A 429 -24.12 5.76 -2.87
CA ALA A 429 -23.43 5.34 -4.08
C ALA A 429 -24.33 4.57 -5.06
N ALA A 430 -24.04 4.70 -6.34
CA ALA A 430 -24.63 3.91 -7.42
C ALA A 430 -23.61 3.66 -8.52
N ILE A 431 -23.77 2.56 -9.26
CA ILE A 431 -23.00 2.29 -10.47
C ILE A 431 -23.92 2.47 -11.67
N ASP A 432 -23.58 3.40 -12.56
CA ASP A 432 -24.33 3.62 -13.79
C ASP A 432 -24.16 2.42 -14.73
N SER A 433 -25.27 1.72 -15.01
CA SER A 433 -25.26 0.48 -15.80
C SER A 433 -24.79 0.65 -17.25
N SER A 434 -24.82 1.88 -17.80
CA SER A 434 -24.48 2.14 -19.20
C SER A 434 -23.00 2.49 -19.40
N SER A 435 -22.42 3.22 -18.46
CA SER A 435 -21.06 3.75 -18.51
C SER A 435 -20.10 3.06 -17.55
N GLY A 436 -20.61 2.37 -16.52
CA GLY A 436 -19.82 1.84 -15.41
C GLY A 436 -19.35 2.91 -14.42
N THR A 437 -19.77 4.17 -14.59
CA THR A 437 -19.36 5.28 -13.71
C THR A 437 -19.91 5.07 -12.29
N VAL A 438 -19.05 5.25 -11.29
CA VAL A 438 -19.45 5.22 -9.88
C VAL A 438 -19.85 6.63 -9.46
N LEU A 439 -21.12 6.79 -9.12
CA LEU A 439 -21.70 8.05 -8.65
C LEU A 439 -21.72 8.02 -7.13
N VAL A 440 -21.07 8.99 -6.50
CA VAL A 440 -20.95 9.10 -5.04
C VAL A 440 -21.47 10.45 -4.58
N THR A 441 -22.27 10.44 -3.53
CA THR A 441 -22.61 11.64 -2.75
C THR A 441 -22.15 11.44 -1.31
N VAL A 442 -21.51 12.44 -0.70
CA VAL A 442 -20.97 12.35 0.67
C VAL A 442 -21.31 13.61 1.47
N ARG A 443 -21.68 13.42 2.73
CA ARG A 443 -21.92 14.47 3.72
C ARG A 443 -21.19 14.12 5.01
N CYS A 444 -20.25 14.94 5.44
CA CYS A 444 -19.34 14.63 6.56
C CYS A 444 -18.95 15.87 7.40
N GLY A 445 -19.92 16.77 7.64
CA GLY A 445 -19.67 18.04 8.33
C GLY A 445 -18.98 19.08 7.44
N ALA A 446 -18.39 20.09 8.07
CA ALA A 446 -17.76 21.22 7.40
C ALA A 446 -16.63 20.77 6.46
N VAL A 447 -16.63 21.28 5.23
CA VAL A 447 -15.60 20.94 4.24
C VAL A 447 -14.37 21.81 4.49
N LEU A 448 -13.36 21.22 5.14
CA LEU A 448 -12.09 21.92 5.42
C LEU A 448 -11.24 22.15 4.16
N ASP A 449 -11.22 21.17 3.26
CA ASP A 449 -10.55 21.25 1.95
C ASP A 449 -11.26 20.30 0.98
N GLU A 450 -11.86 20.86 -0.07
CA GLU A 450 -12.68 20.11 -1.03
C GLU A 450 -11.84 19.15 -1.88
N VAL A 451 -10.62 19.56 -2.28
CA VAL A 451 -9.73 18.76 -3.12
C VAL A 451 -9.28 17.50 -2.38
N VAL A 452 -8.87 17.65 -1.12
CA VAL A 452 -8.47 16.52 -0.27
C VAL A 452 -9.67 15.62 -0.03
N LEU A 453 -10.81 16.16 0.40
CA LEU A 453 -12.01 15.34 0.65
C LEU A 453 -12.40 14.54 -0.59
N ARG A 454 -12.47 15.18 -1.76
CA ARG A 454 -12.79 14.53 -3.03
C ARG A 454 -11.79 13.41 -3.35
N SER A 455 -10.49 13.68 -3.22
CA SER A 455 -9.44 12.68 -3.47
C SER A 455 -9.58 11.45 -2.57
N TYR A 456 -9.86 11.63 -1.29
CA TYR A 456 -10.07 10.52 -0.36
C TYR A 456 -11.34 9.73 -0.66
N CYS A 457 -12.42 10.39 -1.07
CA CYS A 457 -13.63 9.71 -1.53
C CYS A 457 -13.39 8.87 -2.80
N VAL A 458 -12.62 9.39 -3.76
CA VAL A 458 -12.20 8.63 -4.95
C VAL A 458 -11.34 7.42 -4.55
N GLY A 459 -10.39 7.63 -3.64
CA GLY A 459 -9.57 6.57 -3.06
C GLY A 459 -10.37 5.45 -2.38
N ALA A 460 -11.34 5.85 -1.57
CA ALA A 460 -12.25 4.96 -0.88
C ALA A 460 -13.10 4.13 -1.85
N ALA A 461 -13.66 4.79 -2.88
CA ALA A 461 -14.42 4.12 -3.92
C ALA A 461 -13.55 3.08 -4.67
N HIS A 462 -12.32 3.46 -5.04
CA HIS A 462 -11.36 2.56 -5.67
C HIS A 462 -11.05 1.32 -4.82
N MET A 463 -10.76 1.51 -3.52
CA MET A 463 -10.50 0.39 -2.61
C MET A 463 -11.73 -0.49 -2.41
N ALA A 464 -12.94 0.09 -2.35
CA ALA A 464 -14.18 -0.66 -2.20
C ALA A 464 -14.47 -1.53 -3.43
N LEU A 465 -14.28 -0.99 -4.63
CA LEU A 465 -14.42 -1.75 -5.88
C LEU A 465 -13.44 -2.92 -5.94
N GLY A 466 -12.15 -2.66 -5.65
CA GLY A 466 -11.13 -3.72 -5.63
C GLY A 466 -11.47 -4.80 -4.61
N TRP A 467 -11.88 -4.40 -3.40
CA TRP A 467 -12.25 -5.33 -2.34
C TRP A 467 -13.42 -6.25 -2.71
N VAL A 468 -14.46 -5.71 -3.33
CA VAL A 468 -15.62 -6.50 -3.76
C VAL A 468 -15.28 -7.36 -4.97
N GLU A 469 -14.52 -6.86 -5.93
CA GLU A 469 -14.43 -7.49 -7.24
C GLU A 469 -13.20 -8.40 -7.42
N SER A 470 -12.05 -8.05 -6.85
CA SER A 470 -10.78 -8.66 -7.25
C SER A 470 -9.81 -8.99 -6.11
N GLU A 471 -9.90 -8.33 -4.96
CA GLU A 471 -8.87 -8.46 -3.94
C GLU A 471 -9.01 -9.72 -3.10
N SER A 472 -7.90 -10.43 -2.95
CA SER A 472 -7.81 -11.59 -2.07
C SER A 472 -6.35 -11.91 -1.73
N LEU A 473 -6.18 -12.74 -0.69
CA LEU A 473 -4.90 -13.28 -0.27
C LEU A 473 -5.04 -14.80 -0.13
N ALA A 474 -4.34 -15.57 -0.98
CA ALA A 474 -4.32 -17.02 -0.86
C ALA A 474 -3.40 -17.46 0.30
N LEU A 475 -3.88 -18.48 1.03
CA LEU A 475 -3.17 -19.15 2.11
C LEU A 475 -2.92 -20.62 1.73
N ASP A 476 -1.92 -21.25 2.32
CA ASP A 476 -1.78 -22.72 2.30
C ASP A 476 -2.64 -23.40 3.39
N ASP A 477 -2.52 -24.73 3.48
CA ASP A 477 -3.29 -25.56 4.42
C ASP A 477 -2.98 -25.24 5.90
N ASP A 478 -1.83 -24.63 6.19
CA ASP A 478 -1.41 -24.21 7.53
C ASP A 478 -1.84 -22.76 7.85
N GLY A 479 -2.55 -22.09 6.93
CA GLY A 479 -2.99 -20.71 7.08
C GLY A 479 -1.91 -19.67 6.81
N ILE A 480 -0.80 -20.07 6.19
CA ILE A 480 0.30 -19.17 5.90
C ILE A 480 0.07 -18.50 4.54
N PRO A 481 0.21 -17.16 4.44
CA PRO A 481 0.13 -16.48 3.15
C PRO A 481 1.14 -17.00 2.13
N VAL A 482 0.64 -17.32 0.93
CA VAL A 482 1.45 -17.80 -0.21
C VAL A 482 1.46 -16.81 -1.38
N ASP A 483 0.55 -15.85 -1.41
CA ASP A 483 0.61 -14.71 -2.32
C ASP A 483 1.56 -13.65 -1.77
N LEU A 484 2.81 -13.66 -2.21
CA LEU A 484 3.88 -12.82 -1.62
C LEU A 484 4.26 -11.61 -2.48
N THR A 485 3.61 -11.47 -3.64
CA THR A 485 3.90 -10.39 -4.57
C THR A 485 2.83 -9.32 -4.52
N ILE A 486 3.22 -8.04 -4.48
CA ILE A 486 2.22 -6.97 -4.25
C ILE A 486 1.13 -6.90 -5.35
N ARG A 487 1.42 -7.38 -6.57
CA ARG A 487 0.41 -7.47 -7.64
C ARG A 487 -0.53 -8.67 -7.54
N SER A 488 -0.23 -9.69 -6.73
CA SER A 488 -1.14 -10.83 -6.58
C SER A 488 -2.37 -10.50 -5.73
N PHE A 489 -2.35 -9.41 -4.96
CA PHE A 489 -3.46 -9.02 -4.09
C PHE A 489 -4.70 -8.52 -4.83
N GLY A 490 -4.63 -8.30 -6.15
CA GLY A 490 -5.78 -7.90 -6.95
C GLY A 490 -6.17 -6.42 -6.85
N VAL A 491 -5.29 -5.54 -6.36
CA VAL A 491 -5.54 -4.08 -6.35
C VAL A 491 -5.75 -3.57 -7.77
N LEU A 492 -6.83 -2.80 -7.99
CA LEU A 492 -7.19 -2.29 -9.31
C LEU A 492 -6.09 -1.39 -9.90
N ARG A 493 -5.84 -1.56 -11.20
CA ARG A 493 -4.89 -0.72 -11.95
C ARG A 493 -5.59 0.56 -12.41
N ALA A 494 -4.82 1.58 -12.80
CA ALA A 494 -5.36 2.81 -13.38
C ALA A 494 -6.33 2.54 -14.54
N VAL A 495 -5.95 1.65 -15.47
CA VAL A 495 -6.75 1.28 -16.63
C VAL A 495 -8.00 0.45 -16.32
N ASP A 496 -8.10 -0.13 -15.11
CA ASP A 496 -9.25 -0.93 -14.69
C ASP A 496 -10.13 -0.17 -13.69
N THR A 497 -9.70 1.01 -13.23
CA THR A 497 -10.48 1.81 -12.27
C THR A 497 -11.50 2.61 -13.06
N PRO A 498 -12.81 2.41 -12.81
CA PRO A 498 -13.84 3.17 -13.51
C PRO A 498 -13.78 4.65 -13.11
N ARG A 499 -14.46 5.49 -13.89
CA ARG A 499 -14.65 6.89 -13.52
C ARG A 499 -15.46 6.98 -12.23
N ILE A 500 -15.01 7.81 -11.30
CA ILE A 500 -15.66 8.05 -10.01
C ILE A 500 -16.04 9.54 -9.93
N GLU A 501 -17.33 9.83 -9.84
CA GLU A 501 -17.86 11.18 -9.69
C GLU A 501 -18.32 11.37 -8.24
N VAL A 502 -17.70 12.33 -7.55
CA VAL A 502 -17.99 12.64 -6.14
C VAL A 502 -18.71 13.98 -6.06
N THR A 503 -19.89 13.97 -5.46
CA THR A 503 -20.64 15.17 -5.05
C THR A 503 -20.50 15.32 -3.54
N ILE A 504 -19.97 16.46 -3.09
CA ILE A 504 -19.85 16.79 -1.66
C ILE A 504 -21.05 17.64 -1.26
N GLU A 505 -21.85 17.13 -0.33
CA GLU A 505 -22.96 17.88 0.27
C GLU A 505 -22.43 18.69 1.47
N PRO A 506 -22.59 20.03 1.46
CA PRO A 506 -22.16 20.85 2.58
C PRO A 506 -23.01 20.59 3.82
N ASP A 507 -22.38 20.67 4.98
CA ASP A 507 -22.98 20.50 6.30
C ASP A 507 -22.22 21.40 7.28
N ASP A 508 -22.92 22.06 8.19
CA ASP A 508 -22.33 22.99 9.16
C ASP A 508 -21.86 22.28 10.44
N ALA A 509 -22.07 20.96 10.54
CA ALA A 509 -21.57 20.13 11.65
C ALA A 509 -20.03 20.05 11.69
N ASP A 510 -19.49 19.59 12.81
CA ASP A 510 -18.05 19.38 12.94
C ASP A 510 -17.53 18.40 11.85
N PRO A 511 -16.35 18.67 11.27
CA PRO A 511 -15.79 17.85 10.20
C PRO A 511 -15.40 16.46 10.74
N ILE A 512 -15.86 15.41 10.06
CA ILE A 512 -15.61 14.00 10.41
C ILE A 512 -15.12 13.20 9.20
N ASN A 513 -14.71 11.94 9.40
CA ASN A 513 -14.30 11.05 8.32
C ASN A 513 -15.46 10.81 7.33
N GLY A 514 -15.32 11.24 6.06
CA GLY A 514 -16.33 11.01 5.04
C GLY A 514 -16.04 9.79 4.17
N SER A 515 -14.76 9.49 3.96
CA SER A 515 -14.34 8.47 3.00
C SER A 515 -14.70 7.06 3.45
N ASP A 516 -14.79 6.77 4.74
CA ASP A 516 -15.22 5.46 5.23
C ASP A 516 -16.69 5.17 4.94
N ALA A 517 -17.56 6.19 5.03
CA ALA A 517 -18.94 6.07 4.57
C ALA A 517 -18.99 5.81 3.05
N VAL A 518 -18.13 6.50 2.26
CA VAL A 518 -18.01 6.28 0.81
C VAL A 518 -17.54 4.86 0.50
N PHE A 519 -16.54 4.36 1.22
CA PHE A 519 -16.04 2.99 1.06
C PHE A 519 -17.18 1.97 1.25
N ALA A 520 -17.98 2.13 2.30
CA ALA A 520 -19.11 1.25 2.58
C ALA A 520 -20.23 1.35 1.53
N ALA A 521 -20.62 2.56 1.14
CA ALA A 521 -21.66 2.79 0.15
C ALA A 521 -21.27 2.21 -1.23
N VAL A 522 -20.02 2.44 -1.66
CA VAL A 522 -19.51 1.92 -2.94
C VAL A 522 -19.39 0.39 -2.91
N ALA A 523 -18.96 -0.21 -1.78
CA ALA A 523 -18.93 -1.66 -1.65
C ALA A 523 -20.34 -2.27 -1.81
N ALA A 524 -21.37 -1.64 -1.21
CA ALA A 524 -22.75 -2.06 -1.38
C ALA A 524 -23.24 -1.91 -2.83
N ALA A 525 -22.94 -0.78 -3.49
CA ALA A 525 -23.30 -0.54 -4.89
C ALA A 525 -22.61 -1.51 -5.86
N ALA A 526 -21.34 -1.82 -5.64
CA ALA A 526 -20.59 -2.80 -6.42
C ALA A 526 -21.18 -4.20 -6.25
N TRP A 527 -21.48 -4.60 -5.02
CA TRP A 527 -22.10 -5.89 -4.73
C TRP A 527 -23.49 -6.03 -5.35
N ARG A 528 -24.30 -4.97 -5.31
CA ARG A 528 -25.60 -4.88 -5.99
C ARG A 528 -25.47 -5.03 -7.49
N ALA A 529 -24.50 -4.35 -8.11
CA ALA A 529 -24.28 -4.42 -9.55
C ALA A 529 -23.94 -5.85 -10.03
N LYS A 530 -23.35 -6.68 -9.15
CA LYS A 530 -23.06 -8.10 -9.42
C LYS A 530 -24.21 -9.05 -9.06
N GLY A 531 -25.33 -8.55 -8.55
CA GLY A 531 -26.50 -9.36 -8.17
C GLY A 531 -26.38 -10.03 -6.80
N PHE A 532 -25.64 -9.43 -5.87
CA PHE A 532 -25.47 -9.90 -4.50
C PHE A 532 -24.89 -11.33 -4.34
N PRO A 533 -23.81 -11.72 -5.06
CA PRO A 533 -23.20 -13.02 -4.86
C PRO A 533 -22.70 -13.19 -3.42
N THR A 534 -22.90 -14.36 -2.83
CA THR A 534 -22.51 -14.59 -1.43
C THR A 534 -21.02 -14.38 -1.18
N ARG A 535 -20.13 -14.72 -2.12
CA ARG A 535 -18.68 -14.73 -1.89
C ARG A 535 -17.99 -13.55 -2.56
N TRP A 536 -17.11 -12.88 -1.80
CA TRP A 536 -16.18 -11.86 -2.30
C TRP A 536 -14.73 -12.34 -2.24
N PRO A 537 -13.89 -12.07 -3.26
CA PRO A 537 -14.18 -11.24 -4.41
C PRO A 537 -15.17 -11.89 -5.40
N THR A 538 -15.89 -11.08 -6.18
CA THR A 538 -16.96 -11.55 -7.08
C THR A 538 -16.47 -12.07 -8.44
N GLY A 539 -15.20 -11.85 -8.78
CA GLY A 539 -14.59 -12.29 -10.04
C GLY A 539 -14.33 -11.18 -11.02
#